data_AF-A0A182PVR8-F1
#
_entry.id   AF-A0A182PVR8-F1
#
_cell.length_a   1.000
_cell.length_b   1.000
_cell.length_c   1.000
_cell.angle_alpha   90.00
_cell.angle_beta   90.00
_cell.angle_gamma   90.00
#
_symmetry.space_group_name_H-M   'P 1'
#
loop_
_entity.id
_entity.type
_entity.pdbx_description
1 polymer ?
#
loop_
_entity_poly.entity_id
_entity_poly.type
_entity_poly.pdbx_seq_one_letter_code
_entity_poly.pdbx_strand_id
1 'polypeptide(L)'
;MKKMNSGSLNSNITSNRNGKNNNIAVSQKNDNKKLAKEIKSLVLWKSPLKTLKYASLEIIYLLKTNVNRLLHRRAQLTALLILLCSLAIAFYIPGQHQQLIDYFKNKGFFAVYWLGLGILSSVGLGTGLHTFLLYLGPHIASVTLAAYECSSLNFPEPPYPNEILCPDENGSAHLTVPSLWSIMAKVRYEAFLWGAGTALGELPPYFMAKAARLSGNNTDEIENLQELEKLQKRKEKGEKLSLFDKGKLMMEDIVERVGFFGILLCASIPNPLFDLAGITCGHFLVPFWKFFGATLIGKAVIKMHIQKIFVIISFNENLVDKFIDILARIPLIGVRLQKPFKGFFEGQKQRLHRNNHKQSKGPSDGNLLASVFEYFVFAMICYFIVSIVNTFAQSCCKRMRKQQSNSTATDAGSNKKES
;
A
#
# COMPACT_ATOMS: atom_id res chain seq x y z
N MET A 1 14.92 -15.06 90.22
CA MET A 1 14.00 -14.76 89.10
C MET A 1 14.47 -13.47 88.44
N LYS A 2 15.09 -13.53 87.25
CA LYS A 2 14.57 -13.02 85.95
C LYS A 2 13.96 -11.60 86.06
N LYS A 3 14.35 -10.56 85.32
CA LYS A 3 15.09 -10.44 84.05
C LYS A 3 15.51 -8.95 83.88
N MET A 4 16.72 -8.71 83.37
CA MET A 4 17.10 -7.45 82.71
C MET A 4 16.25 -7.24 81.44
N ASN A 5 16.01 -5.98 81.05
CA ASN A 5 15.99 -5.63 79.63
C ASN A 5 16.36 -4.17 79.40
N SER A 6 17.40 -4.00 78.59
CA SER A 6 17.88 -2.78 77.96
C SER A 6 17.18 -2.55 76.60
N GLY A 7 17.22 -1.32 76.11
CA GLY A 7 16.89 -0.94 74.73
C GLY A 7 16.22 0.43 74.68
N SER A 8 16.48 1.33 73.73
CA SER A 8 17.33 1.31 72.54
C SER A 8 17.22 2.72 71.93
N LEU A 9 18.31 3.50 71.90
CA LEU A 9 18.45 4.58 70.92
C LEU A 9 18.60 3.93 69.53
N ASN A 10 17.69 4.24 68.60
CA ASN A 10 17.98 4.43 67.16
C ASN A 10 16.68 4.51 66.35
N SER A 11 16.30 5.72 65.94
CA SER A 11 15.41 5.91 64.79
C SER A 11 15.82 7.17 64.02
N ASN A 12 16.83 7.03 63.15
CA ASN A 12 17.17 8.06 62.15
C ASN A 12 17.87 7.46 60.92
N ILE A 13 17.36 6.34 60.38
CA ILE A 13 17.89 5.70 59.15
C ILE A 13 16.85 5.63 58.01
N THR A 14 15.60 6.01 58.23
CA THR A 14 14.51 5.81 57.25
C THR A 14 14.29 6.93 56.23
N SER A 15 14.89 8.13 56.38
CA SER A 15 14.70 9.21 55.38
C SER A 15 15.57 9.08 54.12
N ASN A 16 16.64 8.27 54.15
CA ASN A 16 17.62 8.21 53.05
C ASN A 16 17.26 7.20 51.94
N ARG A 17 16.20 6.41 52.11
CA ARG A 17 15.75 5.40 51.11
C ARG A 17 14.83 5.99 50.04
N ASN A 18 13.96 6.94 50.40
CA ASN A 18 13.02 7.57 49.47
C ASN A 18 13.70 8.61 48.54
N GLY A 19 14.70 9.34 49.04
CA GLY A 19 15.51 10.25 48.21
C GLY A 19 16.37 9.49 47.18
N LYS A 20 16.87 8.30 47.52
CA LYS A 20 17.67 7.46 46.62
C LYS A 20 16.84 6.88 45.47
N ASN A 21 15.63 6.41 45.73
CA ASN A 21 14.73 5.90 44.69
C ASN A 21 14.25 7.00 43.73
N ASN A 22 13.95 8.20 44.22
CA ASN A 22 13.60 9.33 43.36
C ASN A 22 14.79 9.80 42.51
N ASN A 23 16.01 9.83 43.06
CA ASN A 23 17.21 10.17 42.32
C ASN A 23 17.57 9.13 41.24
N ILE A 24 17.34 7.84 41.51
CA ILE A 24 17.53 6.76 40.51
C ILE A 24 16.50 6.89 39.38
N ALA A 25 15.23 7.14 39.69
CA ALA A 25 14.18 7.33 38.68
C ALA A 25 14.40 8.58 37.81
N VAL A 26 14.87 9.68 38.40
CA VAL A 26 15.22 10.91 37.67
C VAL A 26 16.47 10.73 36.81
N SER A 27 17.50 10.00 37.30
CA SER A 27 18.69 9.66 36.53
C SER A 27 18.34 8.79 35.32
N GLN A 28 17.56 7.71 35.52
CA GLN A 28 17.09 6.84 34.43
C GLN A 28 16.26 7.61 33.39
N LYS A 29 15.42 8.56 33.81
CA LYS A 29 14.63 9.39 32.90
C LYS A 29 15.50 10.35 32.06
N ASN A 30 16.58 10.88 32.63
CA ASN A 30 17.54 11.73 31.93
C ASN A 30 18.43 10.94 30.96
N ASP A 31 18.85 9.73 31.34
CA ASP A 31 19.62 8.84 30.48
C ASP A 31 18.79 8.35 29.29
N ASN A 32 17.50 8.04 29.51
CA ASN A 32 16.56 7.70 28.45
C ASN A 32 16.33 8.88 27.48
N LYS A 33 16.29 10.12 27.96
CA LYS A 33 16.18 11.32 27.11
C LYS A 33 17.46 11.58 26.30
N LYS A 34 18.65 11.39 26.88
CA LYS A 34 19.92 11.47 26.15
C LYS A 34 20.03 10.38 25.10
N LEU A 35 19.63 9.16 25.44
CA LEU A 35 19.57 8.01 24.53
C LEU A 35 18.62 8.25 23.35
N ALA A 36 17.43 8.80 23.60
CA ALA A 36 16.50 9.15 22.52
C ALA A 36 17.09 10.20 21.57
N LYS A 37 17.91 11.13 22.08
CA LYS A 37 18.63 12.11 21.24
C LYS A 37 19.77 11.47 20.44
N GLU A 38 20.51 10.51 21.01
CA GLU A 38 21.54 9.75 20.29
C GLU A 38 20.96 8.86 19.19
N ILE A 39 19.83 8.19 19.45
CA ILE A 39 19.13 7.41 18.44
C ILE A 39 18.63 8.32 17.32
N LYS A 40 18.03 9.47 17.65
CA LYS A 40 17.57 10.46 16.67
C LYS A 40 18.72 11.17 15.92
N SER A 41 19.96 11.08 16.39
CA SER A 41 21.13 11.66 15.69
C SER A 41 21.79 10.68 14.70
N LEU A 42 21.42 9.39 14.75
CA LEU A 42 21.77 8.36 13.76
C LEU A 42 20.92 8.53 12.51
N VAL A 43 21.31 9.51 11.70
CA VAL A 43 20.75 9.83 10.39
C VAL A 43 21.89 9.98 9.41
N LEU A 44 21.76 9.43 8.21
CA LEU A 44 22.78 9.42 7.17
C LEU A 44 23.37 10.82 6.90
N TRP A 45 22.51 11.84 6.91
CA TRP A 45 22.87 13.24 6.68
C TRP A 45 23.63 13.91 7.83
N LYS A 46 23.52 13.41 9.07
CA LYS A 46 24.22 13.96 10.25
C LYS A 46 25.50 13.19 10.58
N SER A 47 25.48 11.87 10.43
CA SER A 47 26.61 11.00 10.78
C SER A 47 26.70 9.79 9.84
N PRO A 48 27.15 9.97 8.59
CA PRO A 48 27.05 8.95 7.54
C PRO A 48 27.81 7.67 7.90
N LEU A 49 29.07 7.77 8.32
CA LEU A 49 29.92 6.62 8.64
C LEU A 49 29.43 5.84 9.86
N LYS A 50 28.98 6.53 10.91
CA LYS A 50 28.43 5.89 12.11
C LYS A 50 27.11 5.18 11.78
N THR A 51 26.21 5.86 11.08
CA THR A 51 24.91 5.30 10.66
C THR A 51 25.11 4.05 9.79
N LEU A 52 26.01 4.10 8.80
CA LEU A 52 26.28 2.96 7.92
C LEU A 52 26.88 1.77 8.68
N LYS A 53 27.78 2.01 9.64
CA LYS A 53 28.35 0.96 10.51
C LYS A 53 27.29 0.26 11.36
N TYR A 54 26.40 1.02 12.00
CA TYR A 54 25.33 0.43 12.81
C TYR A 54 24.30 -0.30 11.93
N ALA A 55 23.98 0.25 10.75
CA ALA A 55 23.11 -0.42 9.80
C ALA A 55 23.70 -1.74 9.30
N SER A 56 25.00 -1.80 8.97
CA SER A 56 25.63 -3.05 8.52
C SER A 56 25.68 -4.11 9.62
N LEU A 57 25.97 -3.72 10.86
CA LEU A 57 25.89 -4.62 12.02
C LEU A 57 24.48 -5.16 12.24
N GLU A 58 23.45 -4.35 12.05
CA GLU A 58 22.04 -4.78 12.10
C GLU A 58 21.74 -5.83 11.05
N ILE A 59 22.14 -5.57 9.80
CA ILE A 59 21.93 -6.46 8.68
C ILE A 59 22.61 -7.81 8.96
N ILE A 60 23.87 -7.80 9.40
CA ILE A 60 24.61 -9.04 9.72
C ILE A 60 23.92 -9.81 10.86
N TYR A 61 23.47 -9.13 11.91
CA TYR A 61 22.75 -9.79 13.01
C TYR A 61 21.43 -10.41 12.55
N LEU A 62 20.64 -9.68 11.76
CA LEU A 62 19.38 -10.18 11.21
C LEU A 62 19.63 -11.36 10.29
N LEU A 63 20.67 -11.29 9.44
CA LEU A 63 21.06 -12.37 8.55
C LEU A 63 21.41 -13.62 9.37
N LYS A 64 22.30 -13.50 10.38
CA LYS A 64 22.70 -14.62 11.25
C LYS A 64 21.52 -15.21 12.01
N THR A 65 20.65 -14.36 12.55
CA THR A 65 19.47 -14.80 13.31
C THR A 65 18.46 -15.51 12.42
N ASN A 66 18.19 -14.96 11.23
CA ASN A 66 17.28 -15.57 10.27
C ASN A 66 17.85 -16.89 9.73
N VAL A 67 19.14 -16.94 9.40
CA VAL A 67 19.83 -18.18 8.99
C VAL A 67 19.76 -19.23 10.10
N ASN A 68 19.98 -18.85 11.36
CA ASN A 68 19.87 -19.81 12.48
C ASN A 68 18.43 -20.30 12.70
N ARG A 69 17.43 -19.42 12.58
CA ARG A 69 15.99 -19.79 12.63
C ARG A 69 15.60 -20.72 11.47
N LEU A 70 16.14 -20.42 10.29
CA LEU A 70 15.95 -21.21 9.08
C LEU A 70 16.57 -22.61 9.26
N LEU A 71 17.81 -22.68 9.78
CA LEU A 71 18.50 -23.92 10.13
C LEU A 71 17.80 -24.70 11.26
N HIS A 72 17.10 -24.05 12.18
CA HIS A 72 16.32 -24.78 13.18
C HIS A 72 15.12 -25.49 12.54
N ARG A 73 14.62 -24.98 11.41
CA ARG A 73 13.55 -25.55 10.59
C ARG A 73 14.10 -26.37 9.40
N ARG A 74 15.28 -26.97 9.54
CA ARG A 74 15.97 -27.78 8.48
C ARG A 74 15.03 -28.74 7.76
N ALA A 75 14.18 -29.47 8.48
CA ALA A 75 13.22 -30.42 7.87
C ALA A 75 12.21 -29.73 6.94
N GLN A 76 11.74 -28.52 7.28
CA GLN A 76 10.83 -27.74 6.43
C GLN A 76 11.57 -27.20 5.20
N LEU A 77 12.84 -26.78 5.34
CA LEU A 77 13.65 -26.38 4.18
C LEU A 77 13.96 -27.54 3.25
N THR A 78 14.34 -28.70 3.79
CA THR A 78 14.63 -29.87 2.95
C THR A 78 13.38 -30.31 2.20
N ALA A 79 12.21 -30.30 2.85
CA ALA A 79 10.94 -30.56 2.18
C ALA A 79 10.63 -29.53 1.08
N LEU A 80 10.82 -28.23 1.36
CA LEU A 80 10.64 -27.16 0.37
C LEU A 80 11.61 -27.29 -0.80
N LEU A 81 12.87 -27.64 -0.53
CA LEU A 81 13.92 -27.76 -1.54
C LEU A 81 13.68 -28.99 -2.43
N ILE A 82 13.27 -30.12 -1.85
CA ILE A 82 12.82 -31.30 -2.61
C ILE A 82 11.60 -30.94 -3.48
N LEU A 83 10.63 -30.20 -2.95
CA LEU A 83 9.46 -29.73 -3.71
C LEU A 83 9.86 -28.77 -4.86
N LEU A 84 10.78 -27.84 -4.62
CA LEU A 84 11.26 -26.93 -5.66
C LEU A 84 12.04 -27.68 -6.74
N CYS A 85 12.87 -28.66 -6.35
CA CYS A 85 13.58 -29.51 -7.29
C CYS A 85 12.61 -30.39 -8.10
N SER A 86 11.60 -31.00 -7.48
CA SER A 86 10.61 -31.81 -8.19
C SER A 86 9.76 -30.96 -9.15
N LEU A 87 9.38 -29.75 -8.74
CA LEU A 87 8.74 -28.77 -9.62
C LEU A 87 9.66 -28.38 -10.78
N ALA A 88 10.92 -28.04 -10.52
CA ALA A 88 11.86 -27.69 -11.58
C ALA A 88 12.02 -28.84 -12.59
N ILE A 89 12.16 -30.08 -12.11
CA ILE A 89 12.21 -31.27 -12.97
C ILE A 89 10.94 -31.38 -13.83
N ALA A 90 9.76 -31.18 -13.24
CA ALA A 90 8.49 -31.18 -13.98
C ALA A 90 8.36 -30.01 -14.98
N PHE A 91 9.06 -28.90 -14.78
CA PHE A 91 9.10 -27.77 -15.72
C PHE A 91 10.04 -27.99 -16.90
N TYR A 92 11.14 -28.73 -16.72
CA TYR A 92 12.17 -28.93 -17.75
C TYR A 92 12.01 -30.23 -18.54
N ILE A 93 11.32 -31.25 -18.01
CA ILE A 93 11.09 -32.51 -18.72
C ILE A 93 9.91 -32.36 -19.69
N PRO A 94 10.09 -32.68 -20.99
CA PRO A 94 8.99 -32.70 -21.93
C PRO A 94 7.98 -33.81 -21.63
N GLY A 95 6.70 -33.47 -21.54
CA GLY A 95 5.62 -34.44 -21.32
C GLY A 95 4.21 -33.87 -21.45
N GLN A 96 3.18 -34.72 -21.29
CA GLN A 96 1.77 -34.30 -21.36
C GLN A 96 1.38 -33.24 -20.32
N HIS A 97 2.08 -33.25 -19.17
CA HIS A 97 1.94 -32.23 -18.12
C HIS A 97 2.38 -30.84 -18.57
N GLN A 98 3.15 -30.72 -19.66
CA GLN A 98 3.61 -29.44 -20.18
C GLN A 98 2.49 -28.58 -20.76
N GLN A 99 1.41 -29.18 -21.29
CA GLN A 99 0.21 -28.43 -21.71
C GLN A 99 -0.45 -27.72 -20.52
N LEU A 100 -0.53 -28.40 -19.38
CA LEU A 100 -1.06 -27.84 -18.14
C LEU A 100 -0.12 -26.76 -17.58
N ILE A 101 1.19 -26.99 -17.64
CA ILE A 101 2.20 -26.02 -17.23
C ILE A 101 2.16 -24.77 -18.10
N ASP A 102 2.08 -24.89 -19.42
CA ASP A 102 1.99 -23.75 -20.34
C ASP A 102 0.68 -22.99 -20.15
N TYR A 103 -0.42 -23.69 -19.86
CA TYR A 103 -1.68 -23.06 -19.45
C TYR A 103 -1.51 -22.23 -18.16
N PHE A 104 -0.93 -22.82 -17.11
CA PHE A 104 -0.66 -22.12 -15.85
C PHE A 104 0.37 -21.00 -15.99
N LYS A 105 1.37 -21.16 -16.85
CA LYS A 105 2.38 -20.15 -17.15
C LYS A 105 1.73 -18.96 -17.82
N ASN A 106 0.90 -19.19 -18.83
CA ASN A 106 0.23 -18.11 -19.56
C ASN A 106 -0.84 -17.41 -18.71
N LYS A 107 -1.74 -18.16 -18.06
CA LYS A 107 -2.80 -17.57 -17.20
C LYS A 107 -2.24 -17.03 -15.87
N GLY A 108 -1.21 -17.67 -15.31
CA GLY A 108 -0.53 -17.24 -14.10
C GLY A 108 0.31 -15.98 -14.33
N PHE A 109 1.08 -15.91 -15.42
CA PHE A 109 1.80 -14.69 -15.80
C PHE A 109 0.83 -13.55 -16.06
N PHE A 110 -0.28 -13.80 -16.76
CA PHE A 110 -1.36 -12.84 -16.94
C PHE A 110 -1.90 -12.32 -15.60
N ALA A 111 -2.19 -13.22 -14.65
CA ALA A 111 -2.70 -12.84 -13.33
C ALA A 111 -1.68 -12.02 -12.54
N VAL A 112 -0.42 -12.48 -12.48
CA VAL A 112 0.67 -11.79 -11.77
C VAL A 112 0.96 -10.43 -12.39
N TYR A 113 0.92 -10.31 -13.72
CA TYR A 113 1.14 -9.07 -14.43
C TYR A 113 0.07 -8.02 -14.06
N TRP A 114 -1.22 -8.35 -14.23
CA TRP A 114 -2.31 -7.40 -13.95
C TRP A 114 -2.46 -7.10 -12.46
N LEU A 115 -2.33 -8.10 -11.59
CA LEU A 115 -2.35 -7.92 -10.14
C LEU A 115 -1.16 -7.07 -9.67
N GLY A 116 0.04 -7.36 -10.19
CA GLY A 116 1.27 -6.65 -9.88
C GLY A 116 1.24 -5.19 -10.30
N LEU A 117 0.79 -4.91 -11.53
CA LEU A 117 0.56 -3.52 -11.99
C LEU A 117 -0.46 -2.79 -11.11
N GLY A 118 -1.52 -3.48 -10.68
CA GLY A 118 -2.49 -2.96 -9.72
C GLY A 118 -1.83 -2.57 -8.39
N ILE A 119 -1.00 -3.43 -7.81
CA ILE A 119 -0.27 -3.14 -6.55
C ILE A 119 0.66 -1.93 -6.73
N LEU A 120 1.45 -1.94 -7.81
CA LEU A 120 2.41 -0.87 -8.12
C LEU A 120 1.71 0.47 -8.35
N SER A 121 0.46 0.48 -8.86
CA SER A 121 -0.33 1.69 -9.05
C SER A 121 -0.69 2.42 -7.74
N SER A 122 -0.65 1.71 -6.61
CA SER A 122 -1.03 2.23 -5.29
C SER A 122 0.14 2.58 -4.36
N VAL A 123 1.29 1.91 -4.50
CA VAL A 123 2.39 1.98 -3.51
C VAL A 123 3.19 3.30 -3.56
N GLY A 124 2.93 4.22 -4.52
CA GLY A 124 3.72 5.44 -4.72
C GLY A 124 2.93 6.75 -4.85
N LEU A 125 2.34 7.26 -3.77
CA LEU A 125 1.72 8.60 -3.68
C LEU A 125 0.44 8.82 -4.54
N GLY A 126 -0.38 7.79 -4.68
CA GLY A 126 -1.83 8.00 -4.80
C GLY A 126 -2.38 8.46 -6.15
N THR A 127 -1.62 8.54 -7.23
CA THR A 127 -2.20 8.78 -8.57
C THR A 127 -2.42 7.48 -9.34
N GLY A 128 -3.16 6.52 -8.75
CA GLY A 128 -3.57 5.29 -9.45
C GLY A 128 -4.31 5.53 -10.77
N LEU A 129 -4.80 6.76 -11.00
CA LEU A 129 -5.30 7.24 -12.29
C LEU A 129 -4.21 7.31 -13.37
N HIS A 130 -2.99 7.72 -13.04
CA HIS A 130 -1.89 7.84 -14.00
C HIS A 130 -1.45 6.46 -14.51
N THR A 131 -1.22 5.52 -13.61
CA THR A 131 -0.88 4.13 -13.98
C THR A 131 -2.05 3.48 -14.74
N PHE A 132 -3.29 3.76 -14.35
CA PHE A 132 -4.47 3.33 -15.11
C PHE A 132 -4.43 3.87 -16.55
N LEU A 133 -4.18 5.17 -16.75
CA LEU A 133 -4.11 5.79 -18.08
C LEU A 133 -2.93 5.30 -18.94
N LEU A 134 -1.89 4.71 -18.34
CA LEU A 134 -0.74 4.20 -19.08
C LEU A 134 -0.88 2.72 -19.48
N TYR A 135 -1.58 1.91 -18.69
CA TYR A 135 -1.63 0.46 -18.91
C TYR A 135 -3.05 -0.03 -19.18
N LEU A 136 -3.93 0.05 -18.18
CA LEU A 136 -5.27 -0.55 -18.27
C LEU A 136 -6.22 0.25 -19.18
N GLY A 137 -6.16 1.58 -19.15
CA GLY A 137 -6.95 2.48 -19.99
C GLY A 137 -6.68 2.24 -21.49
N PRO A 138 -5.43 2.30 -21.96
CA PRO A 138 -5.07 1.99 -23.34
C PRO A 138 -5.44 0.57 -23.76
N HIS A 139 -5.32 -0.41 -22.86
CA HIS A 139 -5.76 -1.77 -23.13
C HIS A 139 -7.28 -1.88 -23.33
N ILE A 140 -8.09 -1.25 -22.47
CA ILE A 140 -9.55 -1.22 -22.65
C ILE A 140 -9.89 -0.48 -23.96
N ALA A 141 -9.19 0.61 -24.26
CA ALA A 141 -9.39 1.38 -25.47
C ALA A 141 -9.08 0.57 -26.74
N SER A 142 -7.96 -0.18 -26.77
CA SER A 142 -7.59 -1.01 -27.93
C SER A 142 -8.58 -2.14 -28.15
N VAL A 143 -9.02 -2.82 -27.09
CA VAL A 143 -10.05 -3.86 -27.16
C VAL A 143 -11.40 -3.28 -27.63
N THR A 144 -11.74 -2.08 -27.16
CA THR A 144 -12.97 -1.37 -27.58
C THR A 144 -12.91 -0.99 -29.06
N LEU A 145 -11.78 -0.45 -29.52
CA LEU A 145 -11.59 -0.05 -30.90
C LEU A 145 -11.65 -1.26 -31.83
N ALA A 146 -10.91 -2.33 -31.51
CA ALA A 146 -10.94 -3.58 -32.26
C ALA A 146 -12.35 -4.21 -32.29
N ALA A 147 -13.11 -4.12 -31.20
CA ALA A 147 -14.48 -4.60 -31.15
C ALA A 147 -15.41 -3.88 -32.13
N TYR A 148 -15.21 -2.57 -32.33
CA TYR A 148 -15.99 -1.79 -33.30
C TYR A 148 -15.46 -1.93 -34.73
N GLU A 149 -14.15 -1.96 -34.95
CA GLU A 149 -13.54 -2.13 -36.27
C GLU A 149 -13.83 -3.52 -36.85
N CYS A 150 -13.65 -4.58 -36.05
CA CYS A 150 -13.95 -5.95 -36.46
C CYS A 150 -15.44 -6.31 -36.37
N SER A 151 -16.29 -5.43 -35.83
CA SER A 151 -17.71 -5.71 -35.52
C SER A 151 -17.92 -7.06 -34.81
N SER A 152 -16.97 -7.44 -33.95
CA SER A 152 -16.88 -8.76 -33.33
C SER A 152 -15.98 -8.71 -32.09
N LEU A 153 -16.19 -9.64 -31.15
CA LEU A 153 -15.32 -9.85 -29.98
C LEU A 153 -14.42 -11.09 -30.12
N ASN A 154 -14.47 -11.75 -31.26
CA ASN A 154 -13.76 -13.00 -31.54
C ASN A 154 -12.36 -12.77 -32.12
N PHE A 155 -11.63 -11.82 -31.53
CA PHE A 155 -10.20 -11.62 -31.77
C PHE A 155 -9.38 -12.31 -30.66
N PRO A 156 -8.08 -12.64 -30.92
CA PRO A 156 -7.24 -13.47 -30.06
C PRO A 156 -7.23 -13.02 -28.59
N GLU A 157 -7.01 -13.96 -27.66
CA GLU A 157 -6.86 -13.64 -26.23
C GLU A 157 -5.50 -13.00 -25.90
N PRO A 158 -5.40 -12.18 -24.83
CA PRO A 158 -4.13 -11.62 -24.40
C PRO A 158 -3.11 -12.70 -24.00
N PRO A 159 -1.79 -12.48 -24.23
CA PRO A 159 -1.16 -11.22 -24.64
C PRO A 159 -1.43 -10.87 -26.10
N TYR A 160 -2.00 -9.67 -26.32
CA TYR A 160 -2.28 -9.19 -27.67
C TYR A 160 -0.96 -8.87 -28.39
N PRO A 161 -0.85 -9.17 -29.70
CA PRO A 161 0.21 -8.57 -30.52
C PRO A 161 0.07 -7.03 -30.52
N ASN A 162 1.06 -6.32 -31.07
CA ASN A 162 1.03 -4.85 -31.14
C ASN A 162 -0.26 -4.30 -31.76
N GLU A 163 -0.93 -5.09 -32.60
CA GLU A 163 -2.24 -4.81 -33.19
C GLU A 163 -3.18 -6.02 -32.99
N ILE A 164 -4.45 -5.75 -32.66
CA ILE A 164 -5.48 -6.79 -32.55
C ILE A 164 -5.99 -7.06 -33.97
N LEU A 165 -5.61 -8.20 -34.53
CA LEU A 165 -6.06 -8.61 -35.87
C LEU A 165 -7.49 -9.15 -35.81
N CYS A 166 -8.32 -8.74 -36.78
CA CYS A 166 -9.64 -9.31 -36.97
C CYS A 166 -9.53 -10.76 -37.46
N PRO A 167 -10.46 -11.66 -37.07
CA PRO A 167 -10.47 -13.04 -37.57
C PRO A 167 -10.74 -13.07 -39.09
N ASP A 168 -10.07 -14.00 -39.80
CA ASP A 168 -10.26 -14.19 -41.25
C ASP A 168 -11.70 -14.65 -41.57
N GLU A 169 -12.30 -14.09 -42.63
CA GLU A 169 -13.73 -14.15 -43.01
C GLU A 169 -14.30 -15.53 -43.41
N ASN A 170 -13.86 -16.64 -42.82
CA ASN A 170 -14.32 -17.99 -43.23
C ASN A 170 -15.48 -18.56 -42.40
N GLY A 171 -16.20 -17.74 -41.66
CA GLY A 171 -17.39 -18.19 -40.94
C GLY A 171 -18.38 -17.05 -40.76
N SER A 172 -19.62 -17.29 -41.13
CA SER A 172 -20.82 -16.48 -40.88
C SER A 172 -21.09 -16.26 -39.38
N ALA A 173 -20.15 -15.65 -38.68
CA ALA A 173 -20.32 -15.20 -37.31
C ALA A 173 -21.05 -13.86 -37.37
N HIS A 174 -22.32 -13.87 -36.95
CA HIS A 174 -23.17 -12.71 -36.69
C HIS A 174 -22.38 -11.40 -36.48
N LEU A 175 -22.32 -10.59 -37.54
CA LEU A 175 -21.72 -9.25 -37.58
C LEU A 175 -22.63 -8.31 -36.76
N THR A 176 -22.62 -8.49 -35.44
CA THR A 176 -23.45 -7.73 -34.51
C THR A 176 -22.54 -6.77 -33.78
N VAL A 177 -22.79 -5.47 -33.96
CA VAL A 177 -22.07 -4.41 -33.25
C VAL A 177 -22.08 -4.73 -31.75
N PRO A 178 -20.91 -4.96 -31.13
CA PRO A 178 -20.86 -5.41 -29.76
C PRO A 178 -21.40 -4.33 -28.82
N SER A 179 -22.27 -4.74 -27.90
CA SER A 179 -22.82 -3.85 -26.88
C SER A 179 -21.74 -3.42 -25.89
N LEU A 180 -21.94 -2.28 -25.22
CA LEU A 180 -21.10 -1.81 -24.11
C LEU A 180 -20.84 -2.93 -23.09
N TRP A 181 -21.89 -3.69 -22.75
CA TRP A 181 -21.82 -4.80 -21.80
C TRP A 181 -20.93 -5.94 -22.30
N SER A 182 -21.02 -6.27 -23.58
CA SER A 182 -20.20 -7.32 -24.20
C SER A 182 -18.72 -6.96 -24.17
N ILE A 183 -18.37 -5.70 -24.44
CA ILE A 183 -16.99 -5.19 -24.34
C ILE A 183 -16.52 -5.21 -22.89
N MET A 184 -17.35 -4.73 -21.94
CA MET A 184 -17.03 -4.78 -20.51
C MET A 184 -16.79 -6.19 -19.97
N ALA A 185 -17.50 -7.18 -20.52
CA ALA A 185 -17.34 -8.59 -20.19
C ALA A 185 -16.04 -9.17 -20.78
N LYS A 186 -15.62 -8.73 -21.98
CA LYS A 186 -14.36 -9.14 -22.60
C LYS A 186 -13.14 -8.72 -21.76
N VAL A 187 -13.12 -7.48 -21.25
CA VAL A 187 -11.99 -6.93 -20.43
C VAL A 187 -12.13 -7.19 -18.92
N ARG A 188 -13.00 -8.13 -18.51
CA ARG A 188 -13.40 -8.24 -17.10
C ARG A 188 -12.27 -8.70 -16.18
N TYR A 189 -11.40 -9.58 -16.66
CA TYR A 189 -10.39 -10.23 -15.84
C TYR A 189 -9.21 -9.30 -15.58
N GLU A 190 -8.73 -8.61 -16.61
CA GLU A 190 -7.68 -7.59 -16.57
C GLU A 190 -8.08 -6.48 -15.58
N ALA A 191 -9.31 -6.00 -15.75
CA ALA A 191 -9.89 -4.96 -14.91
C ALA A 191 -10.03 -5.39 -13.45
N PHE A 192 -10.57 -6.60 -13.21
CA PHE A 192 -10.74 -7.11 -11.85
C PHE A 192 -9.39 -7.36 -11.16
N LEU A 193 -8.44 -8.01 -11.84
CA LEU A 193 -7.10 -8.30 -11.30
C LEU A 193 -6.35 -7.01 -10.99
N TRP A 194 -6.42 -6.01 -11.87
CA TRP A 194 -5.87 -4.69 -11.60
C TRP A 194 -6.48 -4.07 -10.34
N GLY A 195 -7.81 -3.99 -10.28
CA GLY A 195 -8.50 -3.37 -9.15
C GLY A 195 -8.29 -4.13 -7.82
N ALA A 196 -8.16 -5.46 -7.89
CA ALA A 196 -7.75 -6.29 -6.76
C ALA A 196 -6.31 -5.99 -6.32
N GLY A 197 -5.40 -5.80 -7.29
CA GLY A 197 -4.03 -5.37 -7.03
C GLY A 197 -3.98 -4.02 -6.34
N THR A 198 -4.77 -3.04 -6.79
CA THR A 198 -4.88 -1.73 -6.13
C THR A 198 -5.42 -1.88 -4.71
N ALA A 199 -6.42 -2.73 -4.47
CA ALA A 199 -6.91 -2.98 -3.11
C ALA A 199 -5.84 -3.60 -2.20
N LEU A 200 -4.97 -4.46 -2.74
CA LEU A 200 -3.84 -5.03 -2.01
C LEU A 200 -2.74 -4.01 -1.71
N GLY A 201 -2.36 -3.18 -2.70
CA GLY A 201 -1.28 -2.22 -2.52
C GLY A 201 -1.64 -1.03 -1.62
N GLU A 202 -2.93 -0.82 -1.33
CA GLU A 202 -3.40 0.14 -0.33
C GLU A 202 -3.62 -0.48 1.07
N LEU A 203 -3.28 -1.75 1.31
CA LEU A 203 -3.27 -2.35 2.65
C LEU A 203 -2.21 -1.80 3.64
N PRO A 204 -1.03 -1.27 3.24
CA PRO A 204 0.01 -0.89 4.18
C PRO A 204 -0.45 0.10 5.27
N PRO A 205 -1.20 1.19 4.98
CA PRO A 205 -1.70 2.10 6.02
C PRO A 205 -2.55 1.42 7.10
N TYR A 206 -3.38 0.45 6.73
CA TYR A 206 -4.19 -0.32 7.68
C TYR A 206 -3.32 -1.16 8.62
N PHE A 207 -2.35 -1.90 8.08
CA PHE A 207 -1.45 -2.70 8.92
C PHE A 207 -0.51 -1.84 9.76
N MET A 208 -0.05 -0.70 9.23
CA MET A 208 0.77 0.25 9.97
C MET A 208 0.01 0.83 11.16
N ALA A 209 -1.22 1.31 10.95
CA ALA A 209 -2.05 1.85 12.03
C ALA A 209 -2.44 0.76 13.06
N LYS A 210 -2.74 -0.45 12.59
CA LYS A 210 -3.04 -1.60 13.46
C LYS A 210 -1.82 -2.05 14.28
N ALA A 211 -0.65 -2.14 13.67
CA ALA A 211 0.58 -2.48 14.35
C ALA A 211 1.00 -1.38 15.34
N ALA A 212 0.83 -0.11 14.98
CA ALA A 212 1.06 1.01 15.88
C ALA A 212 0.15 0.94 17.13
N ARG A 213 -1.14 0.61 16.94
CA ARG A 213 -2.08 0.40 18.05
C ARG A 213 -1.70 -0.78 18.94
N LEU A 214 -1.31 -1.91 18.34
CA LEU A 214 -0.97 -3.15 19.08
C LEU A 214 0.42 -3.12 19.73
N SER A 215 1.34 -2.26 19.27
CA SER A 215 2.73 -2.21 19.74
C SER A 215 2.95 -1.36 21.01
N GLY A 216 1.93 -0.67 21.52
CA GLY A 216 1.84 -0.23 22.91
C GLY A 216 3.04 0.55 23.44
N ASN A 217 3.62 1.47 22.66
CA ASN A 217 4.59 2.41 23.22
C ASN A 217 3.80 3.54 23.91
N ASN A 218 3.57 3.40 25.23
CA ASN A 218 2.69 4.22 26.08
C ASN A 218 2.78 5.76 25.92
N THR A 219 3.84 6.31 25.33
CA THR A 219 4.00 7.76 25.12
C THR A 219 3.27 8.24 23.85
N ASP A 220 3.36 7.48 22.75
CA ASP A 220 2.76 7.86 21.46
C ASP A 220 1.26 7.47 21.41
N GLU A 221 0.86 6.45 22.17
CA GLU A 221 -0.54 6.04 22.36
C GLU A 221 -1.36 7.14 23.04
N ILE A 222 -0.84 7.73 24.11
CA ILE A 222 -1.48 8.82 24.83
C ILE A 222 -1.49 10.09 23.98
N GLU A 223 -0.42 10.42 23.25
CA GLU A 223 -0.38 11.62 22.41
C GLU A 223 -1.41 11.58 21.27
N ASN A 224 -1.56 10.46 20.57
CA ASN A 224 -2.51 10.33 19.46
C ASN A 224 -3.97 10.14 19.93
N LEU A 225 -4.22 9.38 21.01
CA LEU A 225 -5.55 9.32 21.63
C LEU A 225 -5.95 10.68 22.20
N GLN A 226 -5.01 11.38 22.85
CA GLN A 226 -5.27 12.74 23.31
C GLN A 226 -5.46 13.69 22.15
N GLU A 227 -4.79 13.52 21.01
CA GLU A 227 -5.02 14.38 19.84
C GLU A 227 -6.44 14.17 19.28
N LEU A 228 -6.88 12.93 19.09
CA LEU A 228 -8.24 12.62 18.65
C LEU A 228 -9.31 13.04 19.68
N GLU A 229 -9.13 12.74 20.97
CA GLU A 229 -10.02 13.23 22.03
C GLU A 229 -10.02 14.76 22.13
N LYS A 230 -8.87 15.42 21.95
CA LYS A 230 -8.79 16.89 21.91
C LYS A 230 -9.54 17.41 20.70
N LEU A 231 -9.46 16.77 19.54
CA LEU A 231 -10.21 17.15 18.34
C LEU A 231 -11.73 16.95 18.53
N GLN A 232 -12.16 15.87 19.17
CA GLN A 232 -13.56 15.64 19.53
C GLN A 232 -14.07 16.70 20.52
N LYS A 233 -13.33 16.97 21.61
CA LYS A 233 -13.64 18.03 22.59
C LYS A 233 -13.63 19.42 21.96
N ARG A 234 -12.75 19.68 20.98
CA ARG A 234 -12.74 20.94 20.20
C ARG A 234 -13.97 21.09 19.30
N LYS A 235 -14.44 19.99 18.70
CA LYS A 235 -15.69 19.95 17.93
C LYS A 235 -16.90 20.28 18.82
N GLU A 236 -16.98 19.65 20.00
CA GLU A 236 -18.04 19.89 20.98
C GLU A 236 -18.03 21.33 21.51
N LYS A 237 -16.83 21.92 21.64
CA LYS A 237 -16.64 23.33 22.03
C LYS A 237 -16.85 24.34 20.89
N GLY A 238 -17.16 23.88 19.67
CA GLY A 238 -17.43 24.77 18.52
C GLY A 238 -16.21 25.45 17.90
N GLU A 239 -14.98 24.95 18.14
CA GLU A 239 -13.77 25.51 17.54
C GLU A 239 -13.66 25.22 16.02
N LYS A 240 -13.05 26.14 15.27
CA LYS A 240 -12.78 25.96 13.84
C LYS A 240 -11.72 24.88 13.61
N LEU A 241 -12.18 23.65 13.36
CA LEU A 241 -11.33 22.53 12.95
C LEU A 241 -10.82 22.71 11.51
N SER A 242 -9.57 22.30 11.27
CA SER A 242 -8.99 22.16 9.93
C SER A 242 -9.83 21.18 9.09
N LEU A 243 -9.87 21.36 7.78
CA LEU A 243 -10.60 20.45 6.87
C LEU A 243 -10.15 18.99 7.03
N PHE A 244 -8.86 18.78 7.29
CA PHE A 244 -8.29 17.46 7.54
C PHE A 244 -8.81 16.83 8.84
N ASP A 245 -8.95 17.62 9.90
CA ASP A 245 -9.44 17.16 11.20
C ASP A 245 -10.94 16.85 11.17
N LYS A 246 -11.71 17.66 10.42
CA LYS A 246 -13.13 17.35 10.15
C LYS A 246 -13.27 16.05 9.37
N GLY A 247 -12.39 15.80 8.40
CA GLY A 247 -12.34 14.56 7.63
C GLY A 247 -12.08 13.33 8.51
N LYS A 248 -11.11 13.41 9.45
CA LYS A 248 -10.85 12.35 10.43
C LYS A 248 -12.10 12.00 11.26
N LEU A 249 -12.77 13.01 11.81
CA LEU A 249 -13.97 12.84 12.65
C LEU A 249 -15.19 12.34 11.86
N MET A 250 -15.33 12.77 10.60
CA MET A 250 -16.39 12.27 9.71
C MET A 250 -16.15 10.81 9.34
N MET A 251 -14.90 10.44 9.03
CA MET A 251 -14.54 9.06 8.71
C MET A 251 -14.80 8.14 9.90
N GLU A 252 -14.47 8.59 11.11
CA GLU A 252 -14.77 7.88 12.36
C GLU A 252 -16.28 7.62 12.51
N ASP A 253 -17.12 8.66 12.42
CA ASP A 253 -18.59 8.54 12.56
C ASP A 253 -19.19 7.61 11.48
N ILE A 254 -18.66 7.63 10.25
CA ILE A 254 -19.09 6.73 9.17
C ILE A 254 -18.67 5.28 9.43
N VAL A 255 -17.44 5.02 9.87
CA VAL A 255 -16.96 3.66 10.14
C VAL A 255 -17.68 3.06 11.35
N GLU A 256 -17.90 3.85 12.40
CA GLU A 256 -18.61 3.40 13.60
C GLU A 256 -20.11 3.16 13.34
N ARG A 257 -20.80 4.06 12.64
CA ARG A 257 -22.25 3.91 12.39
C ARG A 257 -22.59 2.93 11.27
N VAL A 258 -21.81 2.93 10.19
CA VAL A 258 -22.17 2.24 8.94
C VAL A 258 -21.34 0.96 8.73
N GLY A 259 -20.21 0.82 9.44
CA GLY A 259 -19.39 -0.39 9.42
C GLY A 259 -18.93 -0.76 8.01
N PHE A 260 -19.31 -1.95 7.55
CA PHE A 260 -18.89 -2.48 6.24
C PHE A 260 -19.25 -1.57 5.07
N PHE A 261 -20.47 -1.03 5.03
CA PHE A 261 -20.91 -0.18 3.92
C PHE A 261 -20.25 1.21 3.94
N GLY A 262 -19.86 1.70 5.12
CA GLY A 262 -19.09 2.94 5.26
C GLY A 262 -17.69 2.78 4.67
N ILE A 263 -17.02 1.67 4.99
CA ILE A 263 -15.72 1.33 4.41
C ILE A 263 -15.83 1.16 2.88
N LEU A 264 -16.90 0.49 2.42
CA LEU A 264 -17.14 0.29 0.99
C LEU A 264 -17.30 1.61 0.23
N LEU A 265 -18.08 2.55 0.79
CA LEU A 265 -18.28 3.88 0.22
C LEU A 265 -16.93 4.62 0.11
N CYS A 266 -16.17 4.66 1.19
CA CYS A 266 -14.87 5.33 1.22
C CYS A 266 -13.85 4.68 0.28
N ALA A 267 -13.93 3.36 0.09
CA ALA A 267 -13.06 2.65 -0.85
C ALA A 267 -13.44 2.84 -2.33
N SER A 268 -14.69 3.20 -2.61
CA SER A 268 -15.22 3.42 -3.96
C SER A 268 -14.95 4.84 -4.49
N ILE A 269 -14.56 5.76 -3.61
CA ILE A 269 -14.35 7.20 -3.85
C ILE A 269 -12.82 7.48 -3.96
N PRO A 270 -12.33 8.63 -4.52
CA PRO A 270 -10.91 8.83 -4.82
C PRO A 270 -9.93 8.51 -3.70
N ASN A 271 -8.72 8.11 -4.11
CA ASN A 271 -7.67 7.53 -3.27
C ASN A 271 -7.41 8.21 -1.90
N PRO A 272 -7.45 9.55 -1.75
CA PRO A 272 -7.23 10.18 -0.43
C PRO A 272 -8.24 9.76 0.66
N LEU A 273 -9.48 9.46 0.28
CA LEU A 273 -10.51 8.99 1.23
C LEU A 273 -10.27 7.56 1.68
N PHE A 274 -9.67 6.74 0.81
CA PHE A 274 -9.27 5.39 1.18
C PHE A 274 -8.11 5.39 2.17
N ASP A 275 -7.06 6.17 1.92
CA ASP A 275 -5.87 6.16 2.80
C ASP A 275 -6.26 6.56 4.23
N LEU A 276 -7.16 7.54 4.34
CA LEU A 276 -7.78 7.92 5.60
C LEU A 276 -8.60 6.77 6.22
N ALA A 277 -9.46 6.13 5.44
CA ALA A 277 -10.23 4.98 5.88
C ALA A 277 -9.35 3.83 6.38
N GLY A 278 -8.24 3.55 5.71
CA GLY A 278 -7.28 2.51 6.06
C GLY A 278 -6.61 2.77 7.40
N ILE A 279 -6.13 3.99 7.63
CA ILE A 279 -5.53 4.40 8.91
C ILE A 279 -6.56 4.29 10.04
N THR A 280 -7.75 4.84 9.84
CA THR A 280 -8.84 4.82 10.81
C THR A 280 -9.26 3.39 11.15
N CYS A 281 -9.52 2.54 10.16
CA CYS A 281 -9.90 1.14 10.37
C CYS A 281 -8.80 0.32 11.06
N GLY A 282 -7.53 0.58 10.72
CA GLY A 282 -6.39 -0.08 11.36
C GLY A 282 -6.26 0.32 12.83
N HIS A 283 -6.41 1.61 13.13
CA HIS A 283 -6.37 2.14 14.49
C HIS A 283 -7.48 1.58 15.38
N PHE A 284 -8.71 1.50 14.86
CA PHE A 284 -9.87 0.95 15.58
C PHE A 284 -9.93 -0.59 15.58
N LEU A 285 -8.87 -1.26 15.10
CA LEU A 285 -8.77 -2.73 15.09
C LEU A 285 -9.94 -3.43 14.38
N VAL A 286 -10.51 -2.79 13.34
CA VAL A 286 -11.57 -3.39 12.52
C VAL A 286 -11.07 -4.74 11.98
N PRO A 287 -11.90 -5.80 11.96
CA PRO A 287 -11.48 -7.09 11.42
C PRO A 287 -10.98 -6.98 9.97
N PHE A 288 -9.85 -7.62 9.68
CA PHE A 288 -9.20 -7.54 8.36
C PHE A 288 -10.17 -7.89 7.23
N TRP A 289 -10.95 -8.96 7.36
CA TRP A 289 -11.89 -9.40 6.32
C TRP A 289 -13.02 -8.41 6.05
N LYS A 290 -13.47 -7.65 7.07
CA LYS A 290 -14.47 -6.60 6.87
C LYS A 290 -13.89 -5.44 6.10
N PHE A 291 -12.68 -5.02 6.46
CA PHE A 291 -11.95 -3.97 5.76
C PHE A 291 -11.61 -4.41 4.32
N PHE A 292 -10.86 -5.49 4.17
CA PHE A 292 -10.40 -5.99 2.87
C PHE A 292 -11.54 -6.38 1.93
N GLY A 293 -12.62 -6.98 2.43
CA GLY A 293 -13.77 -7.31 1.60
C GLY A 293 -14.45 -6.06 1.04
N ALA A 294 -14.67 -5.05 1.89
CA ALA A 294 -15.24 -3.78 1.46
C ALA A 294 -14.34 -3.04 0.47
N THR A 295 -13.02 -3.06 0.70
CA THR A 295 -12.06 -2.41 -0.20
C THR A 295 -11.93 -3.11 -1.54
N LEU A 296 -11.92 -4.45 -1.56
CA LEU A 296 -11.89 -5.25 -2.79
C LEU A 296 -13.14 -4.98 -3.64
N ILE A 297 -14.33 -4.97 -3.05
CA ILE A 297 -15.57 -4.67 -3.78
C ILE A 297 -15.55 -3.22 -4.28
N GLY A 298 -15.18 -2.26 -3.43
CA GLY A 298 -15.13 -0.85 -3.81
C GLY A 298 -14.18 -0.58 -4.98
N LYS A 299 -13.02 -1.24 -5.02
CA LYS A 299 -11.99 -0.99 -6.03
C LYS A 299 -12.05 -1.90 -7.24
N ALA A 300 -12.14 -3.21 -7.03
CA ALA A 300 -12.13 -4.19 -8.12
C ALA A 300 -13.47 -4.30 -8.85
N VAL A 301 -14.57 -3.93 -8.19
CA VAL A 301 -15.91 -3.96 -8.76
C VAL A 301 -16.38 -2.55 -9.06
N ILE A 302 -16.70 -1.74 -8.04
CA ILE A 302 -17.40 -0.45 -8.24
C ILE A 302 -16.54 0.55 -9.03
N LYS A 303 -15.38 0.92 -8.49
CA LYS A 303 -14.47 1.89 -9.12
C LYS A 303 -14.05 1.44 -10.52
N MET A 304 -13.72 0.16 -10.67
CA MET A 304 -13.28 -0.40 -11.95
C MET A 304 -14.39 -0.39 -12.99
N HIS A 305 -15.64 -0.71 -12.63
CA HIS A 305 -16.77 -0.62 -13.57
C HIS A 305 -17.01 0.82 -14.03
N ILE A 306 -16.94 1.79 -13.12
CA ILE A 306 -17.06 3.22 -13.47
C ILE A 306 -15.95 3.62 -14.45
N GLN A 307 -14.69 3.25 -14.17
CA GLN A 307 -13.55 3.53 -15.04
C GLN A 307 -13.66 2.85 -16.42
N LYS A 308 -14.10 1.59 -16.48
CA LYS A 308 -14.35 0.88 -17.74
C LYS A 308 -15.42 1.55 -18.59
N ILE A 309 -16.56 1.87 -17.99
CA ILE A 309 -17.68 2.53 -18.69
C ILE A 309 -17.20 3.86 -19.28
N PHE A 310 -16.49 4.66 -18.48
CA PHE A 310 -15.94 5.93 -18.94
C PHE A 310 -15.04 5.75 -20.16
N VAL A 311 -14.07 4.82 -20.10
CA VAL A 311 -13.17 4.55 -21.24
C VAL A 311 -13.94 4.05 -22.45
N ILE A 312 -14.82 3.06 -22.33
CA ILE A 312 -15.53 2.49 -23.49
C ILE A 312 -16.43 3.55 -24.17
N ILE A 313 -17.13 4.37 -23.39
CA ILE A 313 -17.92 5.48 -23.93
C ILE A 313 -17.02 6.46 -24.68
N SER A 314 -15.85 6.80 -24.13
CA SER A 314 -14.90 7.75 -24.73
C SER A 314 -14.45 7.40 -26.16
N PHE A 315 -14.44 6.11 -26.51
CA PHE A 315 -13.92 5.60 -27.78
C PHE A 315 -15.02 5.17 -28.77
N ASN A 316 -16.30 5.39 -28.45
CA ASN A 316 -17.42 5.13 -29.35
C ASN A 316 -18.17 6.42 -29.66
N GLU A 317 -18.09 6.91 -30.90
CA GLU A 317 -18.74 8.16 -31.34
C GLU A 317 -20.26 8.16 -31.11
N ASN A 318 -20.94 7.05 -31.41
CA ASN A 318 -22.38 6.92 -31.18
C ASN A 318 -22.74 6.95 -29.69
N LEU A 319 -21.86 6.47 -28.80
CA LEU A 319 -22.07 6.54 -27.34
C LEU A 319 -21.65 7.90 -26.78
N VAL A 320 -20.61 8.53 -27.33
CA VAL A 320 -20.19 9.90 -26.98
C VAL A 320 -21.31 10.87 -27.30
N ASP A 321 -21.87 10.84 -28.51
CA ASP A 321 -22.94 11.76 -28.91
C ASP A 321 -24.21 11.54 -28.05
N LYS A 322 -24.61 10.29 -27.79
CA LYS A 322 -25.72 9.99 -26.86
C LYS A 322 -25.44 10.46 -25.44
N PHE A 323 -24.20 10.31 -24.94
CA PHE A 323 -23.81 10.77 -23.61
C PHE A 323 -23.81 12.30 -23.53
N ILE A 324 -23.32 12.97 -24.57
CA ILE A 324 -23.34 14.42 -24.70
C ILE A 324 -24.78 14.95 -24.73
N ASP A 325 -25.69 14.27 -25.43
CA ASP A 325 -27.12 14.63 -25.47
C ASP A 325 -27.78 14.44 -24.10
N ILE A 326 -27.43 13.39 -23.36
CA ILE A 326 -27.87 13.19 -21.97
C ILE A 326 -27.30 14.29 -21.06
N LEU A 327 -26.03 14.65 -21.24
CA LEU A 327 -25.36 15.70 -20.48
C LEU A 327 -26.00 17.07 -20.75
N ALA A 328 -26.45 17.33 -21.98
CA ALA A 328 -27.16 18.54 -22.38
C ALA A 328 -28.54 18.69 -21.69
N ARG A 329 -29.13 17.60 -21.17
CA ARG A 329 -30.37 17.65 -20.36
C ARG A 329 -30.16 18.18 -18.94
N ILE A 330 -28.91 18.33 -18.48
CA ILE A 330 -28.60 18.91 -17.16
C ILE A 330 -28.55 20.44 -17.32
N PRO A 331 -29.53 21.19 -16.77
CA PRO A 331 -29.53 22.65 -16.88
C PRO A 331 -28.28 23.26 -16.23
N LEU A 332 -27.82 24.40 -16.77
CA LEU A 332 -26.64 25.19 -16.39
C LEU A 332 -25.25 24.61 -16.69
N ILE A 333 -24.99 23.32 -16.43
CA ILE A 333 -23.64 22.74 -16.51
C ILE A 333 -23.41 21.98 -17.82
N GLY A 334 -24.43 21.30 -18.35
CA GLY A 334 -24.33 20.44 -19.53
C GLY A 334 -23.87 21.17 -20.79
N VAL A 335 -24.50 22.32 -21.08
CA VAL A 335 -24.24 23.11 -22.30
C VAL A 335 -22.81 23.67 -22.33
N ARG A 336 -22.23 23.98 -21.15
CA ARG A 336 -20.86 24.49 -21.04
C ARG A 336 -19.81 23.39 -21.12
N LEU A 337 -20.16 22.16 -20.75
CA LEU A 337 -19.28 21.00 -20.77
C LEU A 337 -19.30 20.23 -22.11
N GLN A 338 -20.32 20.37 -22.94
CA GLN A 338 -20.42 19.67 -24.23
C GLN A 338 -19.21 19.89 -25.15
N LYS A 339 -18.81 21.14 -25.37
CA LYS A 339 -17.66 21.48 -26.24
C LYS A 339 -16.31 20.95 -25.73
N PRO A 340 -15.91 21.17 -24.46
CA PRO A 340 -14.63 20.65 -23.96
C PRO A 340 -14.59 19.11 -23.89
N PHE A 341 -15.71 18.45 -23.58
CA PHE A 341 -15.75 16.99 -23.56
C PHE A 341 -15.68 16.38 -24.97
N LYS A 342 -16.39 16.95 -25.95
CA LYS A 342 -16.30 16.47 -27.35
C LYS A 342 -14.88 16.60 -27.91
N GLY A 343 -14.25 17.77 -27.75
CA GLY A 343 -12.87 17.98 -28.16
C GLY A 343 -11.85 17.12 -27.40
N PHE A 344 -12.10 16.82 -26.12
CA PHE A 344 -11.26 15.90 -25.34
C PHE A 344 -11.33 14.46 -25.89
N PHE A 345 -12.52 13.94 -26.17
CA PHE A 345 -12.69 12.58 -26.69
C PHE A 345 -12.11 12.42 -28.10
N GLU A 346 -12.38 13.38 -29.00
CA GLU A 346 -11.81 13.40 -30.35
C GLU A 346 -10.27 13.45 -30.32
N GLY A 347 -9.69 14.30 -29.46
CA GLY A 347 -8.24 14.41 -29.29
C GLY A 347 -7.58 13.15 -28.72
N GLN A 348 -8.25 12.44 -27.80
CA GLN A 348 -7.75 11.16 -27.27
C GLN A 348 -7.81 10.04 -28.32
N LYS A 349 -8.90 9.96 -29.09
CA LYS A 349 -9.04 9.01 -30.20
C LYS A 349 -7.91 9.18 -31.23
N GLN A 350 -7.66 10.41 -31.68
CA GLN A 350 -6.61 10.70 -32.68
C GLN A 350 -5.19 10.37 -32.20
N ARG A 351 -4.88 10.61 -30.92
CA ARG A 351 -3.57 10.27 -30.34
C ARG A 351 -3.32 8.77 -30.30
N LEU A 352 -4.37 7.96 -30.08
CA LEU A 352 -4.25 6.51 -30.06
C LEU A 352 -4.08 5.94 -31.47
N HIS A 353 -4.81 6.44 -32.47
CA HIS A 353 -4.63 6.04 -33.88
C HIS A 353 -3.26 6.42 -34.44
N ARG A 354 -2.67 7.55 -34.01
CA ARG A 354 -1.33 7.97 -34.46
C ARG A 354 -0.21 7.09 -33.91
N ASN A 355 -0.40 6.49 -32.73
CA ASN A 355 0.58 5.57 -32.14
C ASN A 355 0.62 4.21 -32.85
N ASN A 356 -0.48 3.76 -33.48
CA ASN A 356 -0.50 2.53 -34.26
C ASN A 356 0.18 2.70 -35.64
N HIS A 357 0.00 3.83 -36.33
CA HIS A 357 0.57 4.05 -37.68
C HIS A 357 2.02 4.55 -37.73
N LYS A 358 2.68 4.84 -36.61
CA LYS A 358 4.09 5.26 -36.58
C LYS A 358 4.89 4.52 -35.52
N GLN A 359 5.36 3.31 -35.85
CA GLN A 359 6.71 2.89 -35.45
C GLN A 359 7.74 3.68 -36.26
N SER A 360 7.89 4.97 -35.94
CA SER A 360 9.10 5.71 -36.27
C SER A 360 9.41 6.60 -35.08
N LYS A 361 10.61 6.38 -34.52
CA LYS A 361 11.25 7.22 -33.51
C LYS A 361 11.19 8.69 -33.93
N GLY A 362 10.15 9.40 -33.50
CA GLY A 362 10.20 10.85 -33.36
C GLY A 362 10.58 11.15 -31.91
N PRO A 363 11.42 12.16 -31.63
CA PRO A 363 11.72 12.54 -30.26
C PRO A 363 10.37 12.88 -29.61
N SER A 364 10.00 12.12 -28.60
CA SER A 364 8.90 12.51 -27.73
C SER A 364 9.21 13.93 -27.28
N ASP A 365 8.30 14.86 -27.54
CA ASP A 365 8.21 16.09 -26.75
C ASP A 365 8.07 15.62 -25.31
N GLY A 366 9.22 15.49 -24.65
CA GLY A 366 9.31 15.08 -23.27
C GLY A 366 8.62 16.17 -22.50
N ASN A 367 7.36 15.93 -22.13
CA ASN A 367 6.64 16.82 -21.24
C ASN A 367 7.58 17.10 -20.06
N LEU A 368 8.05 18.33 -19.92
CA LEU A 368 8.87 18.76 -18.79
C LEU A 368 8.23 18.31 -17.47
N LEU A 369 6.90 18.29 -17.42
CA LEU A 369 6.10 17.77 -16.32
C LEU A 369 6.35 16.27 -16.02
N ALA A 370 6.46 15.42 -17.04
CA ALA A 370 6.74 13.99 -16.89
C ALA A 370 8.18 13.77 -16.39
N SER A 371 9.14 14.52 -16.94
CA SER A 371 10.54 14.46 -16.47
C SER A 371 10.71 14.97 -15.03
N VAL A 372 10.02 16.06 -14.66
CA VAL A 372 9.97 16.56 -13.27
C VAL A 372 9.33 15.52 -12.35
N PHE A 373 8.29 14.83 -12.80
CA PHE A 373 7.64 13.79 -12.03
C PHE A 373 8.54 12.55 -11.84
N GLU A 374 9.26 12.12 -12.88
CA GLU A 374 10.27 11.06 -12.78
C GLU A 374 11.36 11.40 -11.76
N TYR A 375 11.88 12.63 -11.81
CA TYR A 375 12.88 13.10 -10.85
C TYR A 375 12.32 13.14 -9.42
N PHE A 376 11.06 13.57 -9.25
CA PHE A 376 10.37 13.55 -7.97
C PHE A 376 10.21 12.12 -7.42
N VAL A 377 9.79 11.16 -8.25
CA VAL A 377 9.68 9.74 -7.86
C VAL A 377 11.05 9.18 -7.49
N PHE A 378 12.09 9.48 -8.27
CA PHE A 378 13.46 9.08 -7.96
C PHE A 378 13.92 9.65 -6.61
N ALA A 379 13.67 10.93 -6.34
CA ALA A 379 13.98 11.55 -5.06
C ALA A 379 13.24 10.88 -3.89
N MET A 380 11.97 10.51 -4.08
CA MET A 380 11.19 9.76 -3.10
C MET A 380 11.79 8.37 -2.81
N ILE A 381 12.21 7.64 -3.86
CA ILE A 381 12.86 6.32 -3.71
C ILE A 381 14.20 6.48 -2.96
N CYS A 382 15.01 7.46 -3.32
CA CYS A 382 16.26 7.75 -2.62
C CYS A 382 16.01 8.09 -1.14
N TYR A 383 15.01 8.92 -0.84
CA TYR A 383 14.60 9.23 0.52
C TYR A 383 14.16 7.97 1.28
N PHE A 384 13.40 7.09 0.64
CA PHE A 384 12.97 5.83 1.23
C PHE A 384 14.15 4.90 1.56
N ILE A 385 15.12 4.75 0.64
CA ILE A 385 16.35 3.99 0.88
C ILE A 385 17.13 4.56 2.07
N VAL A 386 17.29 5.89 2.11
CA VAL A 386 17.95 6.57 3.24
C VAL A 386 17.20 6.32 4.55
N SER A 387 15.86 6.34 4.52
CA SER A 387 15.01 6.04 5.67
C SER A 387 15.19 4.61 6.18
N ILE A 388 15.31 3.62 5.29
CA ILE A 388 15.60 2.23 5.64
C ILE A 388 16.94 2.13 6.37
N VAL A 389 17.99 2.75 5.82
CA VAL A 389 19.34 2.72 6.43
C VAL A 389 19.34 3.38 7.81
N ASN A 390 18.66 4.52 7.96
CA ASN A 390 18.50 5.18 9.25
C ASN A 390 17.76 4.27 10.25
N THR A 391 16.70 3.60 9.81
CA THR A 391 15.89 2.70 10.66
C THR A 391 16.71 1.50 11.13
N PHE A 392 17.55 0.90 10.28
CA PHE A 392 18.45 -0.17 10.68
C PHE A 392 19.51 0.29 11.67
N ALA A 393 20.13 1.44 11.44
CA ALA A 393 21.12 2.01 12.37
C ALA A 393 20.52 2.27 13.76
N GLN A 394 19.31 2.85 13.80
CA GLN A 394 18.58 3.12 15.04
C GLN A 394 18.18 1.84 15.77
N SER A 395 17.77 0.81 15.03
CA SER A 395 17.42 -0.51 15.58
C SER A 395 18.64 -1.20 16.21
N CYS A 396 19.81 -1.11 15.58
CA CYS A 396 21.06 -1.62 16.12
C CYS A 396 21.43 -0.97 17.46
N CYS A 397 21.37 0.36 17.49
CA CYS A 397 21.68 1.14 18.70
C CYS A 397 20.73 0.77 19.86
N LYS A 398 19.42 0.64 19.57
CA LYS A 398 18.43 0.14 20.54
C LYS A 398 18.77 -1.26 21.05
N ARG A 399 19.14 -2.19 20.17
CA ARG A 399 19.46 -3.58 20.57
C ARG A 399 20.73 -3.66 21.41
N MET A 400 21.82 -3.03 21.01
CA MET A 400 23.09 -3.08 21.74
C MET A 400 22.92 -2.58 23.18
N ARG A 401 22.11 -1.53 23.38
CA ARG A 401 21.80 -1.02 24.72
C ARG A 401 20.90 -1.93 25.54
N LYS A 402 19.91 -2.60 24.92
CA LYS A 402 19.09 -3.61 25.61
C LYS A 402 19.94 -4.79 26.10
N GLN A 403 20.91 -5.22 25.30
CA GLN A 403 21.88 -6.25 25.70
C GLN A 403 22.76 -5.76 26.86
N GLN A 404 23.29 -4.54 26.78
CA GLN A 404 24.12 -3.97 27.83
C GLN A 404 23.36 -3.83 29.16
N SER A 405 22.10 -3.37 29.12
CA SER A 405 21.22 -3.29 30.29
C SER A 405 20.96 -4.66 30.91
N ASN A 406 20.72 -5.68 30.09
CA ASN A 406 20.49 -7.04 30.57
C ASN A 406 21.77 -7.62 31.20
N SER A 407 22.95 -7.41 30.61
CA SER A 407 24.22 -7.85 31.18
C SER A 407 24.47 -7.21 32.56
N THR A 408 24.31 -5.88 32.69
CA THR A 408 24.46 -5.19 33.98
C THR A 408 23.46 -5.65 35.04
N ALA A 409 22.25 -6.03 34.66
CA ALA A 409 21.26 -6.58 35.58
C ALA A 409 21.61 -8.01 36.04
N THR A 410 22.26 -8.78 35.17
CA THR A 410 22.69 -10.16 35.48
C THR A 410 23.89 -10.15 36.44
N ASP A 411 24.87 -9.26 36.21
CA ASP A 411 26.04 -9.09 37.09
C ASP A 411 25.66 -8.56 38.47
N ALA A 412 24.69 -7.63 38.56
CA ALA A 412 24.17 -7.14 39.82
C ALA A 412 23.35 -8.20 40.60
N GLY A 413 22.76 -9.17 39.90
CA GLY A 413 22.07 -10.30 40.51
C GLY A 413 23.01 -11.41 41.01
N SER A 414 24.17 -11.58 40.36
CA SER A 414 25.22 -12.52 40.77
C SER A 414 25.93 -12.04 42.05
N ASN A 415 26.34 -10.77 42.10
CA ASN A 415 27.01 -10.19 43.27
C ASN A 415 26.13 -10.15 44.53
N LYS A 416 24.80 -10.22 44.38
CA LYS A 416 23.84 -10.29 45.48
C LYS A 416 23.57 -11.69 46.02
N LYS A 417 24.08 -12.74 45.36
CA LYS A 417 24.00 -14.13 45.83
C LYS A 417 25.28 -14.60 46.52
N GLU A 418 26.39 -13.88 46.34
CA GLU A 418 27.69 -14.15 46.98
C GLU A 418 27.97 -13.28 48.21
N SER A 419 27.01 -12.45 48.63
CA SER A 419 27.00 -11.73 49.90
C SER A 419 25.76 -12.11 50.70
#